data_AF-A0A1C0Y6M9-F1
#
_entry.id   AF-A0A1C0Y6M9-F1
#
_cell.length_a   1.000
_cell.length_b   1.000
_cell.length_c   1.000
_cell.angle_alpha   90.00
_cell.angle_beta   90.00
_cell.angle_gamma   90.00
#
_symmetry.space_group_name_H-M   'P 1'
#
loop_
_entity.id
_entity.type
_entity.pdbx_description
1 polymer ?
#
loop_
_entity_poly.entity_id
_entity_poly.type
_entity_poly.pdbx_seq_one_letter_code
_entity_poly.pdbx_strand_id
1 'polypeptide(L)'
;MHDSLMKDIQIAVASYLEEQLAKKDAQIAELTLQNRRLTEENRRLKQQQQSAVKTQSQQPIILRSEQDAKKARALIASDNQDDATRMMYYIALYRWNMKHLHFSMDTMLALWLAMVKQAKKLPAVTDEFKHLHTQLTQCDEASYPILLDVVVLYKTKYPAYFAMLCAVLAKQAMKGVPAFQVFVCLTLAIYAKKEVFTNMPTLYAHVRERSQEAELAKQLKPYPQIVRLFPQLKLKAVKKVQKNVADVQLPQWEAFMTQATTGKYDEAEVVDTFITLAKTNAYEKDLVRSVWKRIFTQYELAHLPMPSRVRTAKLHDDFIEADGQGVFTLLRLYHDEGASVYSRSLLDAVVKKMVKYEAYKPFDVPILLAIYYNGLAERYFTNDKIVTYFKTTASDRAKKMYQLFAQFEALPTEKTFQLAYQEVQMVDVYLEKIGLNRQQFGSRVFSDFYNAPQLLDDTIDFRIPEIVDTIEHPDLTPTLNTQASLVPFGYKVKSTTEQQRWDALQQAISEVGLARVVSSLQSYIRLRLRDPEYTASVAAWSQDLGKLEKAFYEGTLGDMR
;
A
#
# COMPACT_ATOMS: atom_id res chain seq x y z
N MET A 1 18.88 110.16 0.06
CA MET A 1 18.37 109.40 1.22
C MET A 1 17.53 108.20 0.80
N HIS A 2 16.65 108.33 -0.19
CA HIS A 2 15.81 107.22 -0.68
C HIS A 2 16.58 106.06 -1.33
N ASP A 3 17.63 106.35 -2.11
CA ASP A 3 18.45 105.31 -2.76
C ASP A 3 19.25 104.44 -1.77
N SER A 4 19.64 105.01 -0.63
CA SER A 4 20.36 104.26 0.42
C SER A 4 19.45 103.23 1.08
N LEU A 5 18.23 103.65 1.43
CA LEU A 5 17.23 102.78 2.06
C LEU A 5 16.82 101.63 1.14
N MET A 6 16.65 101.88 -0.16
CA MET A 6 16.34 100.85 -1.14
C MET A 6 17.47 99.82 -1.28
N LYS A 7 18.73 100.25 -1.18
CA LYS A 7 19.90 99.37 -1.21
C LYS A 7 19.96 98.48 0.03
N ASP A 8 19.69 99.04 1.21
CA ASP A 8 19.67 98.31 2.47
C ASP A 8 18.53 97.28 2.51
N ILE A 9 17.35 97.62 1.98
CA ILE A 9 16.22 96.68 1.82
C ILE A 9 16.58 95.56 0.84
N GLN A 10 17.22 95.88 -0.30
CA GLN A 10 17.66 94.86 -1.27
C GLN A 10 18.68 93.90 -0.65
N ILE A 11 19.63 94.39 0.13
CA ILE A 11 20.62 93.55 0.84
C ILE A 11 19.92 92.66 1.89
N ALA A 12 19.02 93.22 2.70
CA ALA A 12 18.29 92.46 3.70
C ALA A 12 17.40 91.36 3.10
N VAL A 13 16.72 91.66 1.98
CA VAL A 13 15.90 90.67 1.25
C VAL A 13 16.79 89.60 0.61
N ALA A 14 17.93 89.98 0.04
CA ALA A 14 18.89 89.02 -0.54
C ALA A 14 19.44 88.08 0.54
N SER A 15 19.89 88.60 1.68
CA SER A 15 20.38 87.77 2.79
C SER A 15 19.30 86.85 3.37
N TYR A 16 18.05 87.32 3.47
CA TYR A 16 16.94 86.48 3.91
C TYR A 16 16.64 85.35 2.90
N LEU A 17 16.67 85.64 1.60
CA LEU A 17 16.48 84.63 0.56
C LEU A 17 17.61 83.60 0.54
N GLU A 18 18.86 84.02 0.72
CA GLU A 18 20.01 83.12 0.84
C GLU A 18 19.89 82.21 2.07
N GLU A 19 19.46 82.73 3.22
CA GLU A 19 19.24 81.92 4.42
C GLU A 19 18.10 80.89 4.21
N GLN A 20 17.01 81.29 3.55
CA GLN A 20 15.90 80.37 3.24
C GLN A 20 16.30 79.31 2.22
N LEU A 21 17.08 79.67 1.20
CA LEU A 21 17.65 78.72 0.24
C LEU A 21 18.57 77.71 0.94
N ALA A 22 19.48 78.18 1.80
CA ALA A 22 20.36 77.31 2.57
C ALA A 22 19.58 76.33 3.47
N LYS A 23 18.49 76.79 4.11
CA LYS A 23 17.61 75.91 4.90
C LYS A 23 16.91 74.87 4.02
N LYS A 24 16.47 75.25 2.82
CA LYS A 24 15.83 74.32 1.89
C LYS A 24 16.82 73.30 1.33
N ASP A 25 18.03 73.71 1.01
CA ASP A 25 19.08 72.81 0.54
C ASP A 25 19.48 71.80 1.62
N ALA A 26 19.58 72.23 2.89
CA ALA A 26 19.80 71.34 4.02
C ALA A 26 18.66 70.31 4.16
N GLN A 27 17.41 70.74 4.01
CA GLN A 27 16.24 69.85 4.07
C GLN A 27 16.22 68.84 2.92
N ILE A 28 16.59 69.26 1.70
CA ILE A 28 16.70 68.37 0.53
C ILE A 28 17.82 67.36 0.75
N ALA A 29 18.97 67.77 1.29
CA ALA A 29 20.08 66.87 1.58
C ALA A 29 19.68 65.79 2.61
N GLU A 30 18.95 66.16 3.66
CA GLU A 30 18.44 65.24 4.67
C GLU A 30 17.46 64.22 4.08
N LEU A 31 16.47 64.67 3.30
CA LEU A 31 15.51 63.80 2.63
C LEU A 31 16.20 62.86 1.62
N THR A 32 17.24 63.33 0.94
CA THR A 32 18.04 62.50 0.01
C THR A 32 18.78 61.40 0.78
N LEU A 33 19.35 61.71 1.93
CA LEU A 33 20.01 60.73 2.79
C LEU A 33 19.02 59.69 3.34
N GLN A 34 17.83 60.12 3.77
CA GLN A 34 16.79 59.23 4.26
C GLN A 34 16.30 58.27 3.17
N ASN A 35 16.08 58.76 1.95
CA ASN A 35 15.70 57.92 0.82
C ASN A 35 16.78 56.87 0.47
N ARG A 36 18.06 57.23 0.54
CA ARG A 36 19.16 56.26 0.35
C ARG A 36 19.10 55.14 1.39
N ARG A 37 18.92 55.48 2.68
CA ARG A 37 18.79 54.49 3.76
C ARG A 37 17.61 53.54 3.55
N LEU A 38 16.43 54.07 3.21
CA LEU A 38 15.23 53.26 2.94
C LEU A 38 15.41 52.35 1.71
N THR A 39 16.16 52.80 0.70
CA THR A 39 16.44 51.99 -0.49
C THR A 39 17.37 50.83 -0.17
N GLU A 40 18.40 51.06 0.66
CA GLU A 40 19.30 50.01 1.13
C GLU A 40 18.61 48.99 2.04
N GLU A 41 17.74 49.45 2.93
CA GLU A 41 16.95 48.59 3.81
C GLU A 41 15.99 47.70 3.03
N ASN A 42 15.26 48.27 2.06
CA ASN A 42 14.42 47.49 1.14
C ASN A 42 15.22 46.45 0.35
N ARG A 43 16.45 46.79 -0.07
CA ARG A 43 17.34 45.85 -0.75
C ARG A 43 17.76 44.70 0.18
N ARG A 44 18.09 44.99 1.44
CA ARG A 44 18.40 43.98 2.46
C ARG A 44 17.20 43.06 2.74
N LEU A 45 16.01 43.62 2.91
CA LEU A 45 14.79 42.84 3.15
C LEU A 45 14.45 41.93 1.98
N LYS A 46 14.59 42.40 0.74
CA LYS A 46 14.43 41.55 -0.47
C LYS A 46 15.46 40.41 -0.52
N GLN A 47 16.72 40.67 -0.15
CA GLN A 47 17.75 39.64 -0.08
C GLN A 47 17.46 38.60 1.01
N GLN A 48 16.98 39.03 2.19
CA GLN A 48 16.56 38.13 3.27
C GLN A 48 15.34 37.29 2.90
N GLN A 49 14.34 37.85 2.22
CA GLN A 49 13.22 37.06 1.70
C GLN A 49 13.67 36.02 0.67
N GLN A 50 14.58 36.39 -0.24
CA GLN A 50 15.09 35.45 -1.25
C GLN A 50 15.92 34.31 -0.64
N SER A 51 16.69 34.57 0.42
CA SER A 51 17.42 33.50 1.13
C SER A 51 16.49 32.65 2.00
N ALA A 52 15.46 33.21 2.63
CA ALA A 52 14.49 32.45 3.40
C ALA A 52 13.66 31.48 2.53
N VAL A 53 13.21 31.94 1.34
CA VAL A 53 12.45 31.12 0.38
C VAL A 53 13.30 29.96 -0.16
N LYS A 54 14.58 30.20 -0.48
CA LYS A 54 15.51 29.13 -0.90
C LYS A 54 15.79 28.10 0.19
N THR A 55 15.74 28.52 1.46
CA THR A 55 15.99 27.62 2.60
C THR A 55 14.75 26.79 2.95
N GLN A 56 13.54 27.34 2.80
CA GLN A 56 12.29 26.61 2.97
C GLN A 56 12.04 25.58 1.84
N SER A 57 12.48 25.85 0.62
CA SER A 57 12.31 24.93 -0.52
C SER A 57 13.15 23.65 -0.44
N GLN A 58 14.01 23.48 0.57
CA GLN A 58 14.86 22.29 0.74
C GLN A 58 14.48 21.41 1.91
N GLN A 59 13.52 21.81 2.76
CA GLN A 59 13.09 20.92 3.84
C GLN A 59 12.22 19.78 3.28
N PRO A 60 12.55 18.52 3.58
CA PRO A 60 11.75 17.40 3.13
C PRO A 60 10.34 17.51 3.71
N ILE A 61 9.32 17.40 2.86
CA ILE A 61 7.93 17.29 3.32
C ILE A 61 7.79 15.97 4.06
N ILE A 62 7.46 16.03 5.35
CA ILE A 62 7.24 14.86 6.20
C ILE A 62 5.76 14.80 6.53
N LEU A 63 5.07 13.79 6.00
CA LEU A 63 3.68 13.49 6.36
C LEU A 63 3.69 12.70 7.66
N ARG A 64 2.94 13.17 8.67
CA ARG A 64 2.92 12.55 10.01
C ARG A 64 1.60 11.86 10.33
N SER A 65 0.55 12.22 9.62
CA SER A 65 -0.80 11.73 9.84
C SER A 65 -1.50 11.35 8.53
N GLU A 66 -2.57 10.58 8.65
CA GLU A 66 -3.47 10.30 7.53
C GLU A 66 -4.08 11.58 6.93
N GLN A 67 -4.39 12.56 7.79
CA GLN A 67 -4.93 13.83 7.34
C GLN A 67 -3.92 14.61 6.48
N ASP A 68 -2.63 14.54 6.82
CA ASP A 68 -1.55 15.09 5.99
C ASP A 68 -1.45 14.37 4.64
N ALA A 69 -1.62 13.05 4.64
CA ALA A 69 -1.60 12.24 3.43
C ALA A 69 -2.78 12.54 2.48
N LYS A 70 -3.99 12.70 3.03
CA LYS A 70 -5.18 13.14 2.29
C LYS A 70 -4.99 14.56 1.70
N LYS A 71 -4.42 15.48 2.47
CA LYS A 71 -4.07 16.82 1.98
C LYS A 71 -3.01 16.76 0.88
N ALA A 72 -1.96 15.96 1.05
CA ALA A 72 -0.93 15.77 0.03
C ALA A 72 -1.51 15.22 -1.27
N ARG A 73 -2.43 14.23 -1.21
CA ARG A 73 -3.17 13.72 -2.37
C ARG A 73 -3.92 14.83 -3.11
N ALA A 74 -4.64 15.68 -2.39
CA ALA A 74 -5.36 16.81 -2.98
C ALA A 74 -4.43 17.83 -3.64
N LEU A 75 -3.26 18.09 -3.01
CA LEU A 75 -2.25 19.01 -3.55
C LEU A 75 -1.55 18.46 -4.79
N ILE A 76 -1.31 17.14 -4.86
CA ILE A 76 -0.74 16.48 -6.05
C ILE A 76 -1.69 16.62 -7.25
N ALA A 77 -3.00 16.52 -7.02
CA ALA A 77 -4.03 16.65 -8.05
C ALA A 77 -4.40 18.10 -8.39
N SER A 78 -3.86 19.09 -7.67
CA SER A 78 -4.20 20.50 -7.86
C SER A 78 -3.47 21.11 -9.07
N ASP A 79 -4.20 21.83 -9.92
CA ASP A 79 -3.62 22.59 -11.04
C ASP A 79 -2.89 23.86 -10.57
N ASN A 80 -3.10 24.29 -9.31
CA ASN A 80 -2.51 25.50 -8.75
C ASN A 80 -1.10 25.30 -8.17
N GLN A 81 -0.57 24.08 -8.18
CA GLN A 81 0.74 23.74 -7.64
C GLN A 81 1.76 23.54 -8.76
N ASP A 82 2.97 24.05 -8.58
CA ASP A 82 4.04 23.82 -9.56
C ASP A 82 4.52 22.35 -9.57
N ASP A 83 5.13 21.93 -10.67
CA ASP A 83 5.57 20.54 -10.89
C ASP A 83 6.51 20.03 -9.79
N ALA A 84 7.41 20.89 -9.29
CA ALA A 84 8.39 20.48 -8.29
C ALA A 84 7.71 20.24 -6.94
N THR A 85 6.79 21.13 -6.55
CA THR A 85 6.00 20.98 -5.32
C THR A 85 5.12 19.73 -5.37
N ARG A 86 4.42 19.48 -6.49
CA ARG A 86 3.61 18.26 -6.67
C ARG A 86 4.44 17.00 -6.58
N MET A 87 5.63 17.00 -7.19
CA MET A 87 6.57 15.88 -7.11
C MET A 87 7.04 15.64 -5.67
N MET A 88 7.36 16.69 -4.92
CA MET A 88 7.76 16.57 -3.51
C MET A 88 6.64 15.96 -2.66
N TYR A 89 5.40 16.42 -2.83
CA TYR A 89 4.25 15.83 -2.14
C TYR A 89 4.01 14.39 -2.57
N TYR A 90 4.17 14.06 -3.85
CA TYR A 90 4.04 12.67 -4.33
C TYR A 90 5.08 11.75 -3.70
N ILE A 91 6.35 12.15 -3.66
CA ILE A 91 7.42 11.36 -3.03
C ILE A 91 7.16 11.21 -1.53
N ALA A 92 6.75 12.30 -0.85
CA ALA A 92 6.39 12.24 0.57
C ALA A 92 5.21 11.30 0.82
N LEU A 93 4.19 11.34 -0.03
CA LEU A 93 3.02 10.47 0.00
C LEU A 93 3.42 9.02 -0.24
N TYR A 94 4.28 8.75 -1.23
CA TYR A 94 4.79 7.42 -1.51
C TYR A 94 5.58 6.84 -0.33
N ARG A 95 6.51 7.61 0.25
CA ARG A 95 7.29 7.18 1.43
C ARG A 95 6.39 6.87 2.63
N TRP A 96 5.39 7.71 2.85
CA TRP A 96 4.40 7.49 3.90
C TRP A 96 3.56 6.24 3.59
N ASN A 97 3.11 6.07 2.34
CA ASN A 97 2.33 4.92 1.91
C ASN A 97 3.10 3.59 2.04
N MET A 98 4.40 3.58 1.75
CA MET A 98 5.23 2.38 1.95
C MET A 98 5.31 1.93 3.41
N LYS A 99 5.13 2.85 4.37
CA LYS A 99 5.14 2.52 5.81
C LYS A 99 3.78 2.14 6.35
N HIS A 100 2.72 2.74 5.82
CA HIS A 100 1.38 2.66 6.40
C HIS A 100 0.36 1.92 5.52
N LEU A 101 0.70 1.62 4.26
CA LEU A 101 -0.11 0.89 3.28
C LEU A 101 -1.55 1.42 3.12
N HIS A 102 -1.71 2.74 3.22
CA HIS A 102 -3.02 3.39 3.32
C HIS A 102 -3.70 3.59 1.95
N PHE A 103 -2.93 3.68 0.86
CA PHE A 103 -3.42 3.77 -0.51
C PHE A 103 -2.97 2.53 -1.29
N SER A 104 -3.88 1.97 -2.11
CA SER A 104 -3.52 0.90 -3.04
C SER A 104 -2.46 1.37 -4.04
N MET A 105 -1.69 0.42 -4.59
CA MET A 105 -0.73 0.75 -5.63
C MET A 105 -1.41 1.25 -6.91
N ASP A 106 -2.66 0.88 -7.16
CA ASP A 106 -3.49 1.40 -8.25
C ASP A 106 -3.76 2.90 -8.07
N THR A 107 -4.09 3.30 -6.84
CA THR A 107 -4.29 4.72 -6.50
C THR A 107 -2.99 5.50 -6.69
N MET A 108 -1.86 4.94 -6.25
CA MET A 108 -0.55 5.56 -6.45
C MET A 108 -0.19 5.67 -7.94
N LEU A 109 -0.46 4.61 -8.73
CA LEU A 109 -0.24 4.61 -10.18
C LEU A 109 -1.09 5.65 -10.90
N ALA A 110 -2.37 5.77 -10.56
CA ALA A 110 -3.28 6.76 -11.12
C ALA A 110 -2.84 8.19 -10.78
N LEU A 111 -2.44 8.44 -9.53
CA LEU A 111 -1.90 9.74 -9.09
C LEU A 111 -0.59 10.08 -9.82
N TRP A 112 0.29 9.09 -10.01
CA TRP A 112 1.52 9.26 -10.76
C TRP A 112 1.23 9.65 -12.22
N LEU A 113 0.33 8.91 -12.88
CA LEU A 113 -0.04 9.20 -14.27
C LEU A 113 -0.65 10.61 -14.40
N ALA A 114 -1.56 11.00 -13.51
CA ALA A 114 -2.17 12.31 -13.51
C ALA A 114 -1.12 13.43 -13.38
N MET A 115 -0.21 13.30 -12.42
CA MET A 115 0.88 14.25 -12.19
C MET A 115 1.82 14.33 -13.41
N VAL A 116 2.24 13.18 -13.94
CA VAL A 116 3.14 13.11 -15.10
C VAL A 116 2.48 13.67 -16.36
N LYS A 117 1.17 13.49 -16.57
CA LYS A 117 0.43 14.04 -17.73
C LYS A 117 0.54 15.57 -17.79
N GLN A 118 0.55 16.21 -16.63
CA GLN A 118 0.59 17.67 -16.48
C GLN A 118 2.01 18.24 -16.33
N ALA A 119 3.00 17.43 -15.96
CA ALA A 119 4.36 17.90 -15.72
C ALA A 119 5.06 18.38 -17.00
N LYS A 120 5.68 19.56 -16.99
CA LYS A 120 6.51 20.05 -18.10
C LYS A 120 7.82 19.27 -18.20
N LYS A 121 8.39 18.90 -17.05
CA LYS A 121 9.65 18.17 -16.95
C LYS A 121 9.65 17.29 -15.71
N LEU A 122 10.15 16.06 -15.85
CA LEU A 122 10.39 15.16 -14.73
C LEU A 122 11.82 15.34 -14.17
N PRO A 123 12.02 15.13 -12.86
CA PRO A 123 13.35 15.12 -12.26
C PRO A 123 14.20 13.97 -12.81
N ALA A 124 15.52 14.03 -12.62
CA ALA A 124 16.40 12.93 -13.03
C ALA A 124 15.95 11.60 -12.40
N VAL A 125 16.10 10.50 -13.15
CA VAL A 125 15.80 9.17 -12.64
C VAL A 125 16.76 8.85 -11.50
N THR A 126 16.23 8.61 -10.31
CA THR A 126 16.94 8.19 -9.10
C THR A 126 16.60 6.74 -8.76
N ASP A 127 17.34 6.14 -7.84
CA ASP A 127 16.99 4.80 -7.35
C ASP A 127 15.65 4.77 -6.61
N GLU A 128 15.27 5.88 -5.97
CA GLU A 128 13.93 6.05 -5.39
C GLU A 128 12.84 5.97 -6.47
N PHE A 129 13.03 6.60 -7.64
CA PHE A 129 12.08 6.46 -8.74
C PHE A 129 12.07 5.05 -9.34
N LYS A 130 13.21 4.36 -9.44
CA LYS A 130 13.24 2.95 -9.86
C LYS A 130 12.46 2.07 -8.89
N HIS A 131 12.60 2.33 -7.59
CA HIS A 131 11.88 1.60 -6.55
C HIS A 131 10.37 1.87 -6.62
N LEU A 132 9.97 3.14 -6.75
CA LEU A 132 8.58 3.51 -7.00
C LEU A 132 8.00 2.74 -8.18
N HIS A 133 8.65 2.78 -9.35
CA HIS A 133 8.14 2.10 -10.55
C HIS A 133 8.13 0.59 -10.40
N THR A 134 9.05 0.03 -9.62
CA THR A 134 9.00 -1.39 -9.22
C THR A 134 7.73 -1.69 -8.43
N GLN A 135 7.33 -0.83 -7.48
CA GLN A 135 6.06 -1.02 -6.77
C GLN A 135 4.86 -0.82 -7.70
N LEU A 136 4.91 0.13 -8.64
CA LEU A 136 3.81 0.36 -9.59
C LEU A 136 3.52 -0.87 -10.47
N THR A 137 4.48 -1.77 -10.67
CA THR A 137 4.25 -3.05 -11.38
C THR A 137 3.51 -4.12 -10.56
N GLN A 138 3.30 -3.88 -9.26
CA GLN A 138 2.53 -4.75 -8.38
C GLN A 138 1.05 -4.36 -8.32
N CYS A 139 0.62 -3.42 -9.17
CA CYS A 139 -0.78 -3.05 -9.30
C CYS A 139 -1.62 -4.24 -9.80
N ASP A 140 -2.92 -4.21 -9.53
CA ASP A 140 -3.83 -5.25 -9.97
C ASP A 140 -3.95 -5.26 -11.50
N GLU A 141 -4.41 -6.37 -12.07
CA GLU A 141 -4.61 -6.52 -13.52
C GLU A 141 -5.53 -5.43 -14.08
N ALA A 142 -6.52 -4.98 -13.30
CA ALA A 142 -7.42 -3.89 -13.64
C ALA A 142 -6.69 -2.56 -13.91
N SER A 143 -5.48 -2.39 -13.39
CA SER A 143 -4.65 -1.19 -13.52
C SER A 143 -3.62 -1.26 -14.65
N TYR A 144 -3.53 -2.39 -15.34
CA TYR A 144 -2.63 -2.55 -16.51
C TYR A 144 -2.89 -1.51 -17.63
N PRO A 145 -4.14 -1.10 -17.92
CA PRO A 145 -4.38 0.01 -18.86
C PRO A 145 -3.72 1.32 -18.41
N ILE A 146 -3.73 1.63 -17.12
CA ILE A 146 -3.10 2.84 -16.55
C ILE A 146 -1.57 2.74 -16.66
N LEU A 147 -1.02 1.55 -16.39
CA LEU A 147 0.42 1.32 -16.51
C LEU A 147 0.88 1.44 -17.98
N LEU A 148 0.08 0.97 -18.93
CA LEU A 148 0.31 1.15 -20.36
C LEU A 148 0.29 2.63 -20.76
N ASP A 149 -0.67 3.40 -20.23
CA ASP A 149 -0.73 4.86 -20.40
C ASP A 149 0.58 5.54 -19.92
N VAL A 150 1.13 5.12 -18.78
CA VAL A 150 2.43 5.62 -18.28
C VAL A 150 3.55 5.27 -19.26
N VAL A 151 3.59 4.03 -19.77
CA VAL A 151 4.60 3.59 -20.75
C VAL A 151 4.53 4.43 -22.04
N VAL A 152 3.32 4.66 -22.57
CA VAL A 152 3.10 5.48 -23.77
C VAL A 152 3.51 6.93 -23.53
N LEU A 153 3.13 7.50 -22.38
CA LEU A 153 3.48 8.86 -21.99
C LEU A 153 4.99 9.03 -21.84
N TYR A 154 5.67 8.05 -21.24
CA TYR A 154 7.11 8.07 -21.07
C TYR A 154 7.85 7.96 -22.40
N LYS A 155 7.39 7.09 -23.30
CA LYS A 155 7.96 6.97 -24.64
C LYS A 155 7.93 8.32 -25.38
N THR A 156 6.79 9.00 -25.29
CA THR A 156 6.53 10.22 -26.07
C THR A 156 7.17 11.46 -25.45
N LYS A 157 7.14 11.60 -24.12
CA LYS A 157 7.59 12.82 -23.42
C LYS A 157 8.84 12.65 -22.56
N TYR A 158 9.13 11.47 -22.03
CA TYR A 158 10.19 11.27 -21.02
C TYR A 158 11.06 10.03 -21.28
N PRO A 159 11.96 10.04 -22.30
CA PRO A 159 12.72 8.86 -22.73
C PRO A 159 13.56 8.20 -21.64
N ALA A 160 14.08 8.97 -20.69
CA ALA A 160 14.86 8.44 -19.56
C ALA A 160 13.98 7.59 -18.62
N TYR A 161 12.76 8.04 -18.34
CA TYR A 161 11.79 7.29 -17.54
C TYR A 161 11.25 6.09 -18.31
N PHE A 162 11.10 6.21 -19.63
CA PHE A 162 10.74 5.09 -20.49
C PHE A 162 11.77 3.96 -20.41
N ALA A 163 13.06 4.27 -20.57
CA ALA A 163 14.12 3.28 -20.46
C ALA A 163 14.16 2.61 -19.08
N MET A 164 13.97 3.39 -18.01
CA MET A 164 13.88 2.88 -16.64
C MET A 164 12.66 1.97 -16.43
N LEU A 165 11.48 2.38 -16.90
CA LEU A 165 10.25 1.59 -16.76
C LEU A 165 10.33 0.30 -17.58
N CYS A 166 10.88 0.33 -18.80
CA CYS A 166 11.13 -0.89 -19.57
C CYS A 166 12.06 -1.86 -18.84
N ALA A 167 13.13 -1.36 -18.21
CA ALA A 167 14.01 -2.20 -17.40
C ALA A 167 13.30 -2.79 -16.17
N VAL A 168 12.43 -2.00 -15.52
CA VAL A 168 11.59 -2.47 -14.41
C VAL A 168 10.60 -3.55 -14.88
N LEU A 169 9.83 -3.29 -15.95
CA LEU A 169 8.87 -4.25 -16.51
C LEU A 169 9.54 -5.55 -16.92
N ALA A 170 10.69 -5.48 -17.61
CA ALA A 170 11.47 -6.66 -17.97
C ALA A 170 11.89 -7.46 -16.74
N LYS A 171 12.46 -6.78 -15.73
CA LYS A 171 12.88 -7.41 -14.48
C LYS A 171 11.70 -8.08 -13.75
N GLN A 172 10.52 -7.48 -13.78
CA GLN A 172 9.32 -7.97 -13.07
C GLN A 172 8.63 -9.10 -13.85
N ALA A 173 8.57 -9.03 -15.19
CA ALA A 173 8.10 -10.13 -16.03
C ALA A 173 8.92 -11.39 -15.80
N MET A 174 10.25 -11.26 -15.67
CA MET A 174 11.13 -12.38 -15.35
C MET A 174 10.88 -12.99 -13.95
N LYS A 175 10.09 -12.37 -13.06
CA LYS A 175 9.75 -12.93 -11.74
C LYS A 175 8.57 -13.93 -11.73
N GLY A 176 7.96 -14.19 -12.88
CA GLY A 176 7.15 -15.41 -13.07
C GLY A 176 5.63 -15.28 -12.90
N VAL A 177 5.03 -14.09 -13.10
CA VAL A 177 3.56 -13.95 -13.16
C VAL A 177 3.10 -14.04 -14.63
N PRO A 178 2.40 -15.11 -15.07
CA PRO A 178 2.08 -15.32 -16.48
C PRO A 178 1.24 -14.19 -17.10
N ALA A 179 0.21 -13.71 -16.41
CA ALA A 179 -0.64 -12.61 -16.90
C ALA A 179 0.16 -11.31 -17.10
N PHE A 180 1.04 -10.99 -16.15
CA PHE A 180 1.92 -9.83 -16.24
C PHE A 180 2.98 -9.99 -17.35
N GLN A 181 3.51 -11.20 -17.56
CA GLN A 181 4.41 -11.49 -18.68
C GLN A 181 3.74 -11.27 -20.03
N VAL A 182 2.49 -11.77 -20.19
CA VAL A 182 1.69 -11.55 -21.39
C VAL A 182 1.44 -10.05 -21.61
N PHE A 183 1.07 -9.32 -20.55
CA PHE A 183 0.94 -7.86 -20.59
C PHE A 183 2.23 -7.16 -21.05
N VAL A 184 3.39 -7.51 -20.47
CA VAL A 184 4.67 -6.91 -20.84
C VAL A 184 5.04 -7.25 -22.28
N CYS A 185 4.85 -8.50 -22.71
CA CYS A 185 5.09 -8.91 -24.09
C CYS A 185 4.20 -8.16 -25.07
N LEU A 186 2.91 -8.00 -24.78
CA LEU A 186 1.97 -7.20 -25.58
C LEU A 186 2.42 -5.74 -25.63
N THR A 187 2.74 -5.14 -24.47
CA THR A 187 3.21 -3.75 -24.35
C THR A 187 4.47 -3.51 -25.21
N LEU A 188 5.42 -4.44 -25.17
CA LEU A 188 6.64 -4.37 -25.96
C LEU A 188 6.42 -4.66 -27.46
N ALA A 189 5.47 -5.53 -27.81
CA ALA A 189 5.10 -5.81 -29.19
C ALA A 189 4.39 -4.60 -29.84
N ILE A 190 3.47 -3.98 -29.10
CA ILE A 190 2.83 -2.69 -29.45
C ILE A 190 3.92 -1.63 -29.66
N TYR A 191 4.91 -1.59 -28.76
CA TYR A 191 6.04 -0.67 -28.89
C TYR A 191 6.86 -0.91 -30.18
N ALA A 192 7.15 -2.17 -30.50
CA ALA A 192 7.97 -2.56 -31.65
C ALA A 192 7.30 -2.23 -33.00
N LYS A 193 5.97 -2.32 -33.09
CA LYS A 193 5.22 -2.08 -34.33
C LYS A 193 4.89 -0.61 -34.62
N LYS A 194 5.16 0.32 -33.70
CA LYS A 194 4.86 1.77 -33.85
C LYS A 194 3.41 2.12 -34.19
N GLU A 195 2.45 1.21 -34.00
CA GLU A 195 1.03 1.47 -34.26
C GLU A 195 0.36 2.11 -33.05
N VAL A 196 -0.43 3.16 -33.29
CA VAL A 196 -1.32 3.78 -32.29
C VAL A 196 -2.67 3.09 -32.42
N PHE A 197 -2.94 2.09 -31.59
CA PHE A 197 -4.29 1.54 -31.52
C PHE A 197 -5.18 2.51 -30.73
N THR A 198 -6.20 3.05 -31.39
CA THR A 198 -7.17 3.99 -30.80
C THR A 198 -8.20 3.30 -29.89
N ASN A 199 -8.29 1.96 -29.91
CA ASN A 199 -9.17 1.15 -29.04
C ASN A 199 -8.38 0.05 -28.30
N MET A 200 -7.52 0.48 -27.37
CA MET A 200 -6.62 -0.39 -26.59
C MET A 200 -7.24 -1.14 -25.39
N PRO A 201 -8.22 -0.58 -24.64
CA PRO A 201 -8.87 -1.31 -23.54
C PRO A 201 -9.49 -2.64 -24.02
N THR A 202 -9.95 -2.68 -25.26
CA THR A 202 -10.50 -3.86 -25.93
C THR A 202 -9.45 -4.86 -26.39
N LEU A 203 -8.16 -4.53 -26.53
CA LEU A 203 -7.16 -5.48 -27.06
C LEU A 203 -6.72 -6.51 -26.00
N TYR A 204 -6.45 -6.07 -24.77
CA TYR A 204 -6.18 -6.99 -23.65
C TYR A 204 -7.43 -7.80 -23.30
N ALA A 205 -8.61 -7.15 -23.32
CA ALA A 205 -9.90 -7.84 -23.15
C ALA A 205 -10.18 -8.85 -24.29
N HIS A 206 -9.92 -8.52 -25.56
CA HIS A 206 -10.06 -9.44 -26.70
C HIS A 206 -9.06 -10.58 -26.68
N VAL A 207 -7.82 -10.31 -26.27
CA VAL A 207 -6.79 -11.35 -26.08
C VAL A 207 -7.23 -12.32 -24.99
N ARG A 208 -7.87 -11.84 -23.92
CA ARG A 208 -8.44 -12.63 -22.83
C ARG A 208 -9.72 -13.38 -23.23
N GLU A 209 -10.62 -12.75 -23.99
CA GLU A 209 -11.90 -13.32 -24.43
C GLU A 209 -11.74 -14.34 -25.57
N ARG A 210 -10.69 -14.21 -26.41
CA ARG A 210 -10.37 -15.17 -27.47
C ARG A 210 -9.30 -16.19 -27.09
N SER A 211 -8.68 -16.11 -25.91
CA SER A 211 -7.68 -17.08 -25.49
C SER A 211 -8.33 -18.30 -24.83
N GLN A 212 -8.55 -19.34 -25.62
CA GLN A 212 -8.02 -20.63 -25.17
C GLN A 212 -6.50 -20.41 -25.07
N GLU A 213 -5.92 -20.52 -23.88
CA GLU A 213 -4.47 -20.30 -23.62
C GLU A 213 -3.57 -20.98 -24.67
N ALA A 214 -4.02 -22.10 -25.24
CA ALA A 214 -3.33 -22.84 -26.30
C ALA A 214 -3.15 -22.08 -27.63
N GLU A 215 -4.14 -21.28 -28.05
CA GLU A 215 -4.08 -20.54 -29.32
C GLU A 215 -3.19 -19.29 -29.18
N LEU A 216 -3.24 -18.65 -28.01
CA LEU A 216 -2.35 -17.54 -27.65
C LEU A 216 -0.91 -18.03 -27.47
N ALA A 217 -0.69 -19.21 -26.86
CA ALA A 217 0.63 -19.84 -26.77
C ALA A 217 1.20 -20.22 -28.15
N LYS A 218 0.36 -20.60 -29.12
CA LYS A 218 0.76 -20.82 -30.53
C LYS A 218 1.12 -19.51 -31.25
N GLN A 219 0.39 -18.42 -31.00
CA GLN A 219 0.71 -17.11 -31.56
C GLN A 219 1.87 -16.41 -30.85
N LEU A 220 2.14 -16.76 -29.60
CA LEU A 220 3.31 -16.35 -28.80
C LEU A 220 4.53 -17.25 -29.03
N LYS A 221 4.37 -18.40 -29.70
CA LYS A 221 5.45 -19.33 -30.09
C LYS A 221 6.60 -18.72 -30.93
N PRO A 222 6.41 -17.63 -31.73
CA PRO A 222 7.52 -16.92 -32.36
C PRO A 222 8.25 -15.92 -31.44
N TYR A 223 7.76 -15.65 -30.22
CA TYR A 223 8.32 -14.62 -29.33
C TYR A 223 9.60 -14.95 -28.54
N PRO A 224 10.23 -16.14 -28.63
CA PRO A 224 11.65 -16.29 -28.26
C PRO A 224 12.56 -15.30 -29.00
N GLN A 225 12.11 -14.77 -30.16
CA GLN A 225 12.82 -13.73 -30.89
C GLN A 225 12.71 -12.34 -30.24
N ILE A 226 11.63 -12.02 -29.51
CA ILE A 226 11.52 -10.77 -28.75
C ILE A 226 12.38 -10.83 -27.49
N VAL A 227 12.47 -11.99 -26.85
CA VAL A 227 13.45 -12.25 -25.76
C VAL A 227 14.90 -12.06 -26.27
N ARG A 228 15.18 -12.34 -27.54
CA ARG A 228 16.48 -12.06 -28.19
C ARG A 228 16.72 -10.59 -28.57
N LEU A 229 15.71 -9.71 -28.51
CA LEU A 229 15.88 -8.26 -28.73
C LEU A 229 16.32 -7.51 -27.46
N PHE A 230 16.19 -8.10 -26.27
CA PHE A 230 16.59 -7.47 -25.00
C PHE A 230 18.09 -7.11 -24.90
N PRO A 231 19.05 -7.92 -25.42
CA PRO A 231 20.46 -7.56 -25.43
C PRO A 231 20.84 -6.55 -26.54
N GLN A 232 19.99 -6.36 -27.55
CA GLN A 232 20.31 -5.54 -28.74
C GLN A 232 19.91 -4.06 -28.59
N LEU A 233 19.19 -3.70 -27.53
CA LEU A 233 19.01 -2.32 -27.10
C LEU A 233 20.34 -1.80 -26.56
N LYS A 234 21.24 -1.36 -27.44
CA LYS A 234 22.47 -0.62 -27.11
C LYS A 234 22.11 0.68 -26.38
N LEU A 235 21.82 0.59 -25.09
CA LEU A 235 21.82 1.72 -24.18
C LEU A 235 23.24 2.26 -24.16
N LYS A 236 23.48 3.41 -24.80
CA LYS A 236 24.76 4.11 -24.75
C LYS A 236 25.12 4.30 -23.27
N ALA A 237 26.19 3.63 -22.85
CA ALA A 237 26.71 3.69 -21.50
C ALA A 237 26.92 5.15 -21.09
N VAL A 238 26.18 5.60 -20.08
CA VAL A 238 26.52 6.81 -19.34
C VAL A 238 27.87 6.52 -18.68
N LYS A 239 28.90 7.30 -19.03
CA LYS A 239 30.26 7.17 -18.52
C LYS A 239 30.25 7.13 -16.99
N LYS A 240 30.70 6.01 -16.42
CA LYS A 240 30.93 5.82 -14.98
C LYS A 240 31.93 6.87 -14.49
N VAL A 241 31.54 7.63 -13.46
CA VAL A 241 32.50 8.27 -12.56
C VAL A 241 32.98 7.16 -11.62
N GLN A 242 34.19 6.66 -11.85
CA GLN A 242 34.89 5.75 -10.93
C GLN A 242 35.43 6.55 -9.75
N LYS A 243 35.12 6.11 -8.53
CA LYS A 243 36.03 6.26 -7.39
C LYS A 243 36.08 4.94 -6.62
N ASN A 244 37.20 4.26 -6.85
CA ASN A 244 37.94 3.32 -6.01
C ASN A 244 37.25 2.84 -4.73
N VAL A 245 36.75 1.60 -4.79
CA VAL A 245 36.82 0.67 -3.66
C VAL A 245 37.57 -0.54 -4.21
N ALA A 246 38.72 -0.82 -3.59
CA ALA A 246 39.68 -1.81 -4.03
C ALA A 246 39.16 -3.24 -3.84
N ASP A 247 39.26 -4.00 -4.93
CA ASP A 247 39.56 -5.44 -5.03
C ASP A 247 39.17 -6.37 -3.88
N VAL A 248 37.86 -6.59 -3.74
CA VAL A 248 37.36 -7.95 -3.58
C VAL A 248 36.51 -8.22 -4.82
N GLN A 249 37.02 -8.99 -5.77
CA GLN A 249 36.22 -9.45 -6.90
C GLN A 249 35.18 -10.44 -6.39
N LEU A 250 34.04 -9.93 -5.94
CA LEU A 250 32.81 -10.73 -5.89
C LEU A 250 32.55 -11.22 -7.32
N PRO A 251 32.40 -12.54 -7.55
CA PRO A 251 32.02 -13.06 -8.85
C PRO A 251 30.78 -12.30 -9.32
N GLN A 252 30.76 -11.85 -10.57
CA GLN A 252 29.60 -11.21 -11.16
C GLN A 252 28.39 -12.11 -10.92
N TRP A 253 27.52 -11.72 -10.01
CA TRP A 253 26.47 -12.58 -9.45
C TRP A 253 25.57 -13.18 -10.52
N GLU A 254 25.29 -12.42 -11.58
CA GLU A 254 24.55 -12.91 -12.73
C GLU A 254 25.30 -14.02 -13.48
N ALA A 255 26.63 -13.94 -13.56
CA ALA A 255 27.47 -14.98 -14.16
C ALA A 255 27.56 -16.21 -13.26
N PHE A 256 27.69 -16.05 -11.93
CA PHE A 256 27.65 -17.17 -10.99
C PHE A 256 26.29 -17.87 -11.02
N MET A 257 25.18 -17.12 -10.91
CA MET A 257 23.83 -17.67 -11.02
C MET A 257 23.64 -18.35 -12.37
N THR A 258 24.02 -17.73 -13.49
CA THR A 258 23.92 -18.36 -14.81
C THR A 258 24.73 -19.67 -14.86
N GLN A 259 25.95 -19.68 -14.32
CA GLN A 259 26.82 -20.86 -14.35
C GLN A 259 26.36 -21.97 -13.40
N ALA A 260 25.90 -21.62 -12.20
CA ALA A 260 25.28 -22.53 -11.24
C ALA A 260 24.01 -23.13 -11.84
N THR A 261 23.20 -22.33 -12.52
CA THR A 261 22.03 -22.82 -13.24
C THR A 261 22.44 -23.76 -14.39
N THR A 262 23.51 -23.49 -15.13
CA THR A 262 23.95 -24.43 -16.19
C THR A 262 24.63 -25.72 -15.69
N GLY A 263 24.59 -26.03 -14.38
CA GLY A 263 25.18 -27.24 -13.80
C GLY A 263 26.71 -27.24 -13.75
N LYS A 264 27.32 -26.05 -13.77
CA LYS A 264 28.79 -25.89 -13.89
C LYS A 264 29.53 -25.97 -12.54
N TYR A 265 28.82 -25.83 -11.43
CA TYR A 265 29.34 -25.95 -10.07
C TYR A 265 28.71 -27.15 -9.38
N ASP A 266 29.44 -27.79 -8.47
CA ASP A 266 28.85 -28.85 -7.68
C ASP A 266 27.94 -28.32 -6.56
N GLU A 267 27.09 -29.19 -6.04
CA GLU A 267 26.07 -28.88 -5.03
C GLU A 267 26.68 -28.24 -3.76
N ALA A 268 27.84 -28.71 -3.32
CA ALA A 268 28.50 -28.21 -2.13
C ALA A 268 29.05 -26.78 -2.34
N GLU A 269 29.62 -26.51 -3.51
CA GLU A 269 30.20 -25.21 -3.86
C GLU A 269 29.12 -24.11 -4.00
N VAL A 270 27.96 -24.44 -4.58
CA VAL A 270 26.83 -23.50 -4.71
C VAL A 270 26.23 -23.16 -3.35
N VAL A 271 26.02 -24.17 -2.50
CA VAL A 271 25.42 -24.01 -1.17
C VAL A 271 26.36 -23.24 -0.23
N ASP A 272 27.65 -23.55 -0.22
CA ASP A 272 28.64 -22.89 0.65
C ASP A 272 28.85 -21.41 0.27
N THR A 273 28.88 -21.11 -1.04
CA THR A 273 28.94 -19.73 -1.55
C THR A 273 27.69 -18.94 -1.16
N PHE A 274 26.51 -19.57 -1.19
CA PHE A 274 25.25 -18.93 -0.81
C PHE A 274 25.14 -18.67 0.70
N ILE A 275 25.54 -19.64 1.54
CA ILE A 275 25.57 -19.50 3.00
C ILE A 275 26.57 -18.42 3.43
N THR A 276 27.68 -18.28 2.72
CA THR A 276 28.67 -17.24 2.97
C THR A 276 28.14 -15.84 2.66
N LEU A 277 27.33 -15.70 1.61
CA LEU A 277 26.70 -14.43 1.21
C LEU A 277 25.47 -14.08 2.06
N ALA A 278 24.67 -15.06 2.50
CA ALA A 278 23.53 -14.80 3.39
C ALA A 278 23.95 -14.23 4.76
N LYS A 279 25.23 -14.38 5.13
CA LYS A 279 25.83 -13.83 6.36
C LYS A 279 26.25 -12.35 6.23
N THR A 280 26.23 -11.76 5.04
CA THR A 280 26.58 -10.34 4.83
C THR A 280 25.35 -9.47 4.59
N ASN A 281 25.24 -8.38 5.37
CA ASN A 281 24.34 -7.22 5.30
C ASN A 281 22.82 -7.38 4.97
N ALA A 282 21.99 -6.52 5.58
CA ALA A 282 20.52 -6.59 5.54
C ALA A 282 19.87 -6.47 4.14
N TYR A 283 20.55 -5.83 3.18
CA TYR A 283 20.03 -5.61 1.82
C TYR A 283 20.08 -6.87 0.95
N GLU A 284 20.93 -7.85 1.29
CA GLU A 284 21.04 -9.12 0.58
C GLU A 284 19.93 -10.11 0.98
N LYS A 285 19.20 -9.87 2.07
CA LYS A 285 18.12 -10.77 2.55
C LYS A 285 16.90 -10.81 1.63
N ASP A 286 16.47 -9.67 1.07
CA ASP A 286 15.35 -9.64 0.11
C ASP A 286 15.75 -10.17 -1.26
N LEU A 287 17.03 -10.00 -1.63
CA LEU A 287 17.61 -10.62 -2.82
C LEU A 287 17.70 -12.14 -2.65
N VAL A 288 18.19 -12.60 -1.49
CA VAL A 288 18.18 -14.01 -1.07
C VAL A 288 16.76 -14.54 -1.12
N ARG A 289 15.75 -13.89 -0.53
CA ARG A 289 14.33 -14.31 -0.64
C ARG A 289 13.83 -14.42 -2.08
N SER A 290 14.15 -13.43 -2.93
CA SER A 290 13.78 -13.40 -4.34
C SER A 290 14.47 -14.51 -5.15
N VAL A 291 15.75 -14.75 -4.89
CA VAL A 291 16.56 -15.79 -5.52
C VAL A 291 16.16 -17.17 -5.01
N TRP A 292 15.84 -17.29 -3.72
CA TRP A 292 15.37 -18.51 -3.06
C TRP A 292 13.98 -18.91 -3.56
N LYS A 293 13.07 -17.95 -3.70
CA LYS A 293 11.77 -18.14 -4.35
C LYS A 293 11.93 -18.67 -5.78
N ARG A 294 12.94 -18.17 -6.52
CA ARG A 294 13.32 -18.64 -7.87
C ARG A 294 13.98 -20.02 -7.89
N ILE A 295 14.86 -20.33 -6.95
CA ILE A 295 15.49 -21.66 -6.84
C ILE A 295 14.43 -22.71 -6.51
N PHE A 296 13.46 -22.38 -5.64
CA PHE A 296 12.33 -23.25 -5.30
C PHE A 296 11.36 -23.47 -6.48
N THR A 297 11.19 -22.45 -7.34
CA THR A 297 10.30 -22.57 -8.52
C THR A 297 11.00 -23.13 -9.76
N GLN A 298 12.33 -23.04 -9.90
CA GLN A 298 12.98 -23.28 -11.20
C GLN A 298 14.17 -24.22 -11.26
N TYR A 299 14.88 -24.54 -10.17
CA TYR A 299 16.15 -25.28 -10.33
C TYR A 299 16.10 -26.78 -10.03
N GLU A 300 15.87 -27.25 -8.80
CA GLU A 300 15.99 -28.70 -8.53
C GLU A 300 15.13 -29.23 -7.37
N LEU A 301 14.55 -28.34 -6.53
CA LEU A 301 13.65 -28.76 -5.45
C LEU A 301 12.27 -29.21 -5.98
N ALA A 302 11.85 -28.75 -7.15
CA ALA A 302 10.61 -29.17 -7.79
C ALA A 302 10.60 -30.67 -8.14
N HIS A 303 11.77 -31.27 -8.32
CA HIS A 303 11.93 -32.69 -8.67
C HIS A 303 12.27 -33.57 -7.46
N LEU A 304 12.56 -32.97 -6.29
CA LEU A 304 12.79 -33.68 -5.05
C LEU A 304 11.49 -33.87 -4.26
N PRO A 305 11.29 -35.02 -3.61
CA PRO A 305 10.22 -35.18 -2.62
C PRO A 305 10.30 -34.07 -1.57
N MET A 306 9.16 -33.52 -1.16
CA MET A 306 9.05 -32.47 -0.14
C MET A 306 9.92 -32.69 1.12
N PRO A 307 10.11 -33.94 1.63
CA PRO A 307 11.02 -34.21 2.74
C PRO A 307 12.48 -33.78 2.51
N SER A 308 12.98 -33.98 1.30
CA SER A 308 14.36 -33.61 0.93
C SER A 308 14.48 -32.10 0.80
N ARG A 309 13.45 -31.41 0.27
CA ARG A 309 13.45 -29.95 0.12
C ARG A 309 13.58 -29.23 1.46
N VAL A 310 12.80 -29.66 2.46
CA VAL A 310 12.77 -29.02 3.78
C VAL A 310 14.06 -29.29 4.56
N ARG A 311 14.64 -30.48 4.40
CA ARG A 311 15.83 -30.93 5.14
C ARG A 311 17.14 -30.34 4.59
N THR A 312 17.28 -30.25 3.26
CA THR A 312 18.51 -29.75 2.61
C THR A 312 18.67 -28.24 2.74
N ALA A 313 17.58 -27.47 2.75
CA ALA A 313 17.62 -26.02 2.67
C ALA A 313 17.53 -25.28 4.03
N LYS A 314 17.48 -26.00 5.17
CA LYS A 314 17.29 -25.42 6.52
C LYS A 314 16.21 -24.32 6.61
N LEU A 315 15.17 -24.45 5.78
CA LEU A 315 14.20 -23.39 5.47
C LEU A 315 13.53 -22.78 6.70
N HIS A 316 13.29 -23.56 7.74
CA HIS A 316 12.64 -23.05 8.94
C HIS A 316 13.52 -22.04 9.67
N ASP A 317 14.82 -22.30 9.80
CA ASP A 317 15.72 -21.43 10.56
C ASP A 317 15.91 -20.07 9.86
N ASP A 318 16.09 -20.07 8.54
CA ASP A 318 16.36 -18.86 7.76
C ASP A 318 15.14 -17.92 7.68
N PHE A 319 13.93 -18.48 7.54
CA PHE A 319 12.71 -17.68 7.46
C PHE A 319 12.21 -17.18 8.81
N ILE A 320 12.54 -17.90 9.88
CA ILE A 320 12.23 -17.46 11.23
C ILE A 320 13.11 -16.27 11.61
N GLU A 321 14.42 -16.28 11.33
CA GLU A 321 15.35 -15.23 11.82
C GLU A 321 15.27 -13.87 11.11
N ALA A 322 14.53 -13.76 10.00
CA ALA A 322 14.63 -12.59 9.11
C ALA A 322 13.53 -11.51 9.30
N ASP A 323 12.26 -11.86 9.56
CA ASP A 323 11.16 -10.91 9.89
C ASP A 323 9.80 -11.56 10.27
N GLY A 324 9.69 -12.89 10.33
CA GLY A 324 8.44 -13.60 10.64
C GLY A 324 7.39 -13.64 9.51
N GLN A 325 7.42 -12.74 8.50
CA GLN A 325 6.46 -12.80 7.38
C GLN A 325 6.69 -14.01 6.47
N GLY A 326 7.95 -14.44 6.34
CA GLY A 326 8.30 -15.66 5.62
C GLY A 326 7.62 -16.93 6.12
N VAL A 327 7.27 -16.96 7.41
CA VAL A 327 6.55 -18.06 8.05
C VAL A 327 5.19 -18.27 7.39
N PHE A 328 4.46 -17.19 7.08
CA PHE A 328 3.14 -17.28 6.46
C PHE A 328 3.20 -17.80 5.02
N THR A 329 4.25 -17.40 4.29
CA THR A 329 4.48 -17.91 2.93
C THR A 329 4.72 -19.42 2.95
N LEU A 330 5.50 -19.91 3.93
CA LEU A 330 5.73 -21.35 4.10
C LEU A 330 4.48 -22.08 4.57
N LEU A 331 3.72 -21.53 5.53
CA LEU A 331 2.46 -22.12 6.00
C LEU A 331 1.46 -22.26 4.86
N ARG A 332 1.30 -21.22 4.04
CA ARG A 332 0.45 -21.25 2.85
C ARG A 332 0.92 -22.30 1.86
N LEU A 333 2.21 -22.31 1.52
CA LEU A 333 2.78 -23.32 0.63
C LEU A 333 2.53 -24.75 1.15
N TYR A 334 2.75 -24.99 2.44
CA TYR A 334 2.52 -26.31 3.02
C TYR A 334 1.04 -26.68 3.07
N HIS A 335 0.15 -25.71 3.23
CA HIS A 335 -1.29 -25.94 3.12
C HIS A 335 -1.68 -26.31 1.69
N ASP A 336 -1.27 -25.50 0.70
CA ASP A 336 -1.58 -25.69 -0.72
C ASP A 336 -1.08 -27.05 -1.24
N GLU A 337 0.06 -27.52 -0.72
CA GLU A 337 0.67 -28.82 -1.06
C GLU A 337 0.19 -29.99 -0.18
N GLY A 338 -0.76 -29.77 0.74
CA GLY A 338 -1.25 -30.80 1.66
C GLY A 338 -0.18 -31.36 2.63
N ALA A 339 0.88 -30.61 2.87
CA ALA A 339 2.11 -31.04 3.52
C ALA A 339 2.14 -30.72 5.03
N SER A 340 1.11 -31.16 5.77
CA SER A 340 0.85 -30.81 7.18
C SER A 340 1.99 -31.13 8.15
N VAL A 341 2.80 -32.15 7.86
CA VAL A 341 3.98 -32.54 8.66
C VAL A 341 5.01 -31.40 8.72
N TYR A 342 5.13 -30.58 7.68
CA TYR A 342 6.05 -29.45 7.65
C TYR A 342 5.48 -28.19 8.31
N SER A 343 4.17 -27.99 8.24
CA SER A 343 3.48 -26.98 9.05
C SER A 343 3.77 -27.21 10.53
N ARG A 344 3.70 -28.47 10.98
CA ARG A 344 4.07 -28.85 12.35
C ARG A 344 5.51 -28.50 12.71
N SER A 345 6.48 -28.89 11.88
CA SER A 345 7.90 -28.60 12.12
C SER A 345 8.20 -27.09 12.13
N LEU A 346 7.57 -26.33 11.23
CA LEU A 346 7.70 -24.89 11.16
C LEU A 346 7.11 -24.23 12.41
N LEU A 347 5.90 -24.63 12.82
CA LEU A 347 5.25 -24.11 14.02
C LEU A 347 6.07 -24.42 15.29
N ASP A 348 6.72 -25.58 15.38
CA ASP A 348 7.61 -25.91 16.51
C ASP A 348 8.76 -24.89 16.65
N ALA A 349 9.37 -24.53 15.52
CA ALA A 349 10.47 -23.58 15.49
C ALA A 349 9.99 -22.13 15.75
N VAL A 350 8.83 -21.74 15.18
CA VAL A 350 8.26 -20.39 15.32
C VAL A 350 7.77 -20.15 16.75
N VAL A 351 6.99 -21.07 17.32
CA VAL A 351 6.43 -20.92 18.67
C VAL A 351 7.54 -20.80 19.72
N LYS A 352 8.63 -21.57 19.57
CA LYS A 352 9.81 -21.47 20.43
C LYS A 352 10.43 -20.07 20.42
N LYS A 353 10.48 -19.41 19.26
CA LYS A 353 11.02 -18.05 19.11
C LYS A 353 10.00 -16.99 19.55
N MET A 354 8.71 -17.20 19.27
CA MET A 354 7.61 -16.33 19.67
C MET A 354 7.51 -16.15 21.18
N VAL A 355 7.66 -17.24 21.94
CA VAL A 355 7.69 -17.19 23.41
C VAL A 355 8.90 -16.43 23.95
N LYS A 356 10.01 -16.38 23.19
CA LYS A 356 11.29 -15.79 23.62
C LYS A 356 11.47 -14.33 23.19
N TYR A 357 10.86 -13.91 22.09
CA TYR A 357 11.15 -12.62 21.45
C TYR A 357 9.87 -11.84 21.14
N GLU A 358 9.77 -10.61 21.65
CA GLU A 358 8.61 -9.73 21.48
C GLU A 358 8.37 -9.31 20.02
N ALA A 359 9.41 -9.34 19.18
CA ALA A 359 9.32 -9.05 17.75
C ALA A 359 8.32 -9.95 16.98
N TYR A 360 7.94 -11.11 17.56
CA TYR A 360 6.96 -12.02 16.96
C TYR A 360 5.53 -11.82 17.46
N LYS A 361 5.30 -10.87 18.38
CA LYS A 361 3.96 -10.55 18.89
C LYS A 361 2.95 -10.19 17.80
N PRO A 362 3.30 -9.49 16.69
CA PRO A 362 2.37 -9.26 15.58
C PRO A 362 1.91 -10.54 14.85
N PHE A 363 2.51 -11.69 15.13
CA PHE A 363 2.22 -12.97 14.48
C PHE A 363 1.45 -13.94 15.36
N ASP A 364 1.13 -13.58 16.60
CA ASP A 364 0.49 -14.49 17.54
C ASP A 364 -0.90 -14.97 17.08
N VAL A 365 -1.75 -14.09 16.54
CA VAL A 365 -3.07 -14.45 15.98
C VAL A 365 -2.96 -15.45 14.82
N PRO A 366 -2.20 -15.19 13.74
CA PRO A 366 -2.10 -16.15 12.62
C PRO A 366 -1.39 -17.45 13.02
N ILE A 367 -0.44 -17.42 13.96
CA ILE A 367 0.18 -18.64 14.49
C ILE A 367 -0.81 -19.44 15.34
N LEU A 368 -1.64 -18.78 16.15
CA LEU A 368 -2.72 -19.41 16.91
C LEU A 368 -3.72 -20.09 15.97
N LEU A 369 -4.17 -19.40 14.92
CA LEU A 369 -5.03 -19.97 13.89
C LEU A 369 -4.38 -21.20 13.23
N ALA A 370 -3.11 -21.10 12.85
CA ALA A 370 -2.39 -22.21 12.25
C ALA A 370 -2.26 -23.42 13.21
N ILE A 371 -2.06 -23.19 14.52
CA ILE A 371 -2.04 -24.26 15.54
C ILE A 371 -3.37 -25.00 15.58
N TYR A 372 -4.49 -24.28 15.69
CA TYR A 372 -5.82 -24.88 15.76
C TYR A 372 -6.20 -25.60 14.47
N TYR A 373 -5.98 -24.96 13.32
CA TYR A 373 -6.28 -25.58 12.02
C TYR A 373 -5.51 -26.89 11.79
N ASN A 374 -4.23 -26.94 12.19
CA ASN A 374 -3.42 -28.15 12.05
C ASN A 374 -3.69 -29.21 13.15
N GLY A 375 -4.64 -28.97 14.07
CA GLY A 375 -4.96 -29.90 15.16
C GLY A 375 -3.80 -30.06 16.16
N LEU A 376 -3.03 -29.00 16.39
CA LEU A 376 -1.85 -29.02 17.27
C LEU A 376 -2.10 -28.37 18.64
N ALA A 377 -3.33 -27.97 18.94
CA ALA A 377 -3.71 -27.28 20.18
C ALA A 377 -3.33 -28.10 21.43
N GLU A 378 -3.74 -29.37 21.50
CA GLU A 378 -3.41 -30.28 22.61
C GLU A 378 -1.89 -30.39 22.85
N ARG A 379 -1.09 -30.35 21.77
CA ARG A 379 0.36 -30.45 21.87
C ARG A 379 1.00 -29.16 22.40
N TYR A 380 0.58 -28.00 21.92
CA TYR A 380 1.23 -26.74 22.30
C TYR A 380 0.72 -26.21 23.64
N PHE A 381 -0.56 -26.43 23.96
CA PHE A 381 -1.18 -25.91 25.18
C PHE A 381 -1.07 -26.84 26.40
N THR A 382 -0.32 -27.93 26.28
CA THR A 382 0.24 -28.67 27.43
C THR A 382 1.56 -28.07 27.94
N ASN A 383 2.16 -27.13 27.20
CA ASN A 383 3.39 -26.47 27.61
C ASN A 383 3.10 -25.16 28.36
N ASP A 384 3.42 -25.11 29.65
CA ASP A 384 3.16 -23.96 30.52
C ASP A 384 3.71 -22.63 29.99
N LYS A 385 4.85 -22.63 29.30
CA LYS A 385 5.44 -21.41 28.75
C LYS A 385 4.60 -20.83 27.61
N ILE A 386 4.05 -21.71 26.76
CA ILE A 386 3.20 -21.31 25.64
C ILE A 386 1.84 -20.85 26.17
N VAL A 387 1.26 -21.58 27.13
CA VAL A 387 0.01 -21.20 27.82
C VAL A 387 0.17 -19.84 28.49
N THR A 388 1.26 -19.63 29.23
CA THR A 388 1.55 -18.35 29.88
C THR A 388 1.65 -17.24 28.84
N TYR A 389 2.39 -17.45 27.74
CA TYR A 389 2.50 -16.47 26.67
C TYR A 389 1.12 -16.03 26.14
N PHE A 390 0.24 -16.97 25.77
CA PHE A 390 -1.09 -16.64 25.25
C PHE A 390 -2.07 -16.12 26.29
N LYS A 391 -1.83 -16.31 27.59
CA LYS A 391 -2.64 -15.72 28.66
C LYS A 391 -2.19 -14.31 29.02
N THR A 392 -0.89 -14.02 29.00
CA THR A 392 -0.34 -12.79 29.61
C THR A 392 0.39 -11.89 28.63
N THR A 393 1.14 -12.45 27.69
CA THR A 393 2.16 -11.71 26.92
C THR A 393 1.72 -11.37 25.50
N ALA A 394 0.91 -12.24 24.89
CA ALA A 394 0.37 -12.07 23.55
C ALA A 394 -0.43 -10.76 23.40
N SER A 395 -0.77 -10.43 22.16
CA SER A 395 -1.72 -9.37 21.80
C SER A 395 -3.08 -9.66 22.45
N ASP A 396 -3.84 -8.60 22.75
CA ASP A 396 -5.12 -8.77 23.43
C ASP A 396 -6.12 -9.56 22.61
N ARG A 397 -6.04 -9.43 21.28
CA ARG A 397 -6.78 -10.25 20.33
C ARG A 397 -6.42 -11.74 20.43
N ALA A 398 -5.13 -12.07 20.43
CA ALA A 398 -4.68 -13.47 20.57
C ALA A 398 -5.03 -14.06 21.94
N LYS A 399 -4.96 -13.27 23.03
CA LYS A 399 -5.42 -13.69 24.36
C LYS A 399 -6.91 -14.04 24.35
N LYS A 400 -7.73 -13.14 23.80
CA LYS A 400 -9.19 -13.32 23.72
C LYS A 400 -9.53 -14.55 22.89
N MET A 401 -8.93 -14.70 21.71
CA MET A 401 -9.11 -15.90 20.87
C MET A 401 -8.72 -17.18 21.59
N TYR A 402 -7.55 -17.19 22.23
CA TYR A 402 -7.08 -18.35 22.97
C TYR A 402 -8.06 -18.75 24.09
N GLN A 403 -8.60 -17.77 24.83
CA GLN A 403 -9.60 -18.02 25.86
C GLN A 403 -10.91 -18.58 25.29
N LEU A 404 -11.42 -18.00 24.20
CA LEU A 404 -12.67 -18.44 23.57
C LEU A 404 -12.54 -19.83 22.97
N PHE A 405 -11.41 -20.14 22.35
CA PHE A 405 -11.15 -21.47 21.80
C PHE A 405 -10.99 -22.50 22.93
N ALA A 406 -10.27 -22.19 24.00
CA ALA A 406 -10.18 -23.07 25.16
C ALA A 406 -11.54 -23.32 25.84
N GLN A 407 -12.43 -22.31 25.88
CA GLN A 407 -13.80 -22.47 26.36
C GLN A 407 -14.61 -23.40 25.45
N PHE A 408 -14.46 -23.27 24.13
CA PHE A 408 -15.10 -24.16 23.17
C PHE A 408 -14.58 -25.59 23.29
N GLU A 409 -13.26 -25.81 23.37
CA GLU A 409 -12.67 -27.14 23.55
C GLU A 409 -13.12 -27.80 24.86
N ALA A 410 -13.21 -27.04 25.95
CA ALA A 410 -13.63 -27.56 27.25
C ALA A 410 -15.13 -27.88 27.31
N LEU A 411 -15.97 -27.07 26.65
CA LEU A 411 -17.42 -27.22 26.64
C LEU A 411 -17.99 -26.84 25.26
N PRO A 412 -18.00 -27.76 24.29
CA PRO A 412 -18.52 -27.50 22.96
C PRO A 412 -20.05 -27.34 23.00
N THR A 413 -20.50 -26.09 22.91
CA THR A 413 -21.93 -25.71 22.88
C THR A 413 -22.13 -24.70 21.76
N GLU A 414 -23.37 -24.52 21.32
CA GLU A 414 -23.67 -23.49 20.32
C GLU A 414 -23.21 -22.10 20.75
N LYS A 415 -23.34 -21.76 22.05
CA LYS A 415 -22.88 -20.49 22.61
C LYS A 415 -21.36 -20.34 22.55
N THR A 416 -20.60 -21.35 22.97
CA THR A 416 -19.12 -21.29 22.95
C THR A 416 -18.59 -21.32 21.51
N PHE A 417 -19.25 -22.06 20.62
CA PHE A 417 -19.00 -22.03 19.18
C PHE A 417 -19.21 -20.63 18.61
N GLN A 418 -20.37 -20.01 18.84
CA GLN A 418 -20.70 -18.68 18.31
C GLN A 418 -19.66 -17.65 18.76
N LEU A 419 -19.30 -17.64 20.05
CA LEU A 419 -18.30 -16.70 20.57
C LEU A 419 -16.92 -16.93 19.93
N ALA A 420 -16.47 -18.18 19.83
CA ALA A 420 -15.20 -18.52 19.20
C ALA A 420 -15.18 -18.18 17.70
N TYR A 421 -16.24 -18.53 16.98
CA TYR A 421 -16.35 -18.33 15.54
C TYR A 421 -16.53 -16.86 15.16
N GLN A 422 -17.25 -16.07 15.97
CA GLN A 422 -17.33 -14.61 15.81
C GLN A 422 -15.94 -13.98 15.89
N GLU A 423 -15.10 -14.44 16.81
CA GLU A 423 -13.74 -13.93 16.90
C GLU A 423 -12.92 -14.27 15.66
N VAL A 424 -13.13 -15.45 15.05
CA VAL A 424 -12.54 -15.82 13.75
C VAL A 424 -13.00 -14.90 12.62
N GLN A 425 -14.28 -14.53 12.59
CA GLN A 425 -14.82 -13.59 11.59
C GLN A 425 -14.14 -12.21 11.67
N MET A 426 -13.75 -11.78 12.86
CA MET A 426 -13.05 -10.51 13.07
C MET A 426 -11.59 -10.52 12.58
N VAL A 427 -11.00 -11.70 12.35
CA VAL A 427 -9.58 -11.87 12.00
C VAL A 427 -9.37 -12.56 10.65
N ASP A 428 -10.36 -12.51 9.75
CA ASP A 428 -10.36 -13.23 8.47
C ASP A 428 -9.13 -12.92 7.59
N VAL A 429 -8.65 -11.68 7.62
CA VAL A 429 -7.41 -11.24 6.94
C VAL A 429 -6.18 -12.08 7.34
N TYR A 430 -6.18 -12.63 8.55
CA TYR A 430 -5.08 -13.50 9.02
C TYR A 430 -5.22 -14.94 8.54
N LEU A 431 -6.43 -15.42 8.25
CA LEU A 431 -6.63 -16.72 7.62
C LEU A 431 -6.05 -16.74 6.20
N GLU A 432 -6.29 -15.68 5.42
CA GLU A 432 -5.75 -15.56 4.06
C GLU A 432 -4.21 -15.59 4.04
N LYS A 433 -3.57 -14.99 5.05
CA LYS A 433 -2.10 -14.98 5.17
C LYS A 433 -1.52 -16.39 5.29
N ILE A 434 -2.23 -17.30 5.95
CA ILE A 434 -1.81 -18.70 6.11
C ILE A 434 -2.42 -19.63 5.06
N GLY A 435 -3.03 -19.07 4.00
CA GLY A 435 -3.59 -19.83 2.89
C GLY A 435 -4.96 -20.46 3.18
N LEU A 436 -5.65 -20.01 4.23
CA LEU A 436 -6.95 -20.56 4.61
C LEU A 436 -8.06 -19.55 4.31
N ASN A 437 -9.24 -20.08 3.98
CA ASN A 437 -10.48 -19.32 4.03
C ASN A 437 -11.31 -19.71 5.26
N ARG A 438 -12.30 -18.87 5.59
CA ARG A 438 -13.18 -19.06 6.74
C ARG A 438 -13.93 -20.39 6.74
N GLN A 439 -14.35 -20.86 5.57
CA GLN A 439 -15.07 -22.12 5.43
C GLN A 439 -14.17 -23.32 5.72
N GLN A 440 -12.96 -23.32 5.19
CA GLN A 440 -11.94 -24.34 5.46
C GLN A 440 -11.58 -24.37 6.95
N PHE A 441 -11.39 -23.20 7.56
CA PHE A 441 -11.11 -23.13 8.98
C PHE A 441 -12.29 -23.61 9.83
N GLY A 442 -13.49 -23.08 9.56
CA GLY A 442 -14.70 -23.36 10.32
C GLY A 442 -15.09 -24.84 10.28
N SER A 443 -15.12 -25.42 9.08
CA SER A 443 -15.43 -26.84 8.87
C SER A 443 -14.45 -27.78 9.56
N ARG A 444 -13.20 -27.36 9.76
CA ARG A 444 -12.16 -28.17 10.38
C ARG A 444 -12.06 -28.01 11.89
N VAL A 445 -12.13 -26.78 12.38
CA VAL A 445 -11.91 -26.46 13.81
C VAL A 445 -13.21 -26.57 14.62
N PHE A 446 -14.35 -26.29 14.00
CA PHE A 446 -15.67 -26.34 14.65
C PHE A 446 -16.58 -27.39 13.99
N SER A 447 -16.01 -28.52 13.58
CA SER A 447 -16.69 -29.55 12.77
C SER A 447 -18.08 -29.95 13.29
N ASP A 448 -18.24 -29.97 14.61
CA ASP A 448 -19.46 -30.45 15.27
C ASP A 448 -20.61 -29.43 15.26
N PHE A 449 -20.30 -28.16 14.99
CA PHE A 449 -21.26 -27.04 15.01
C PHE A 449 -21.30 -26.25 13.69
N TYR A 450 -20.34 -26.47 12.80
CA TYR A 450 -20.22 -25.75 11.54
C TYR A 450 -21.12 -26.34 10.45
N ASN A 451 -22.33 -25.80 10.31
CA ASN A 451 -23.21 -26.09 9.17
C ASN A 451 -23.07 -25.01 8.09
N ALA A 452 -22.32 -25.33 7.02
CA ALA A 452 -22.05 -24.44 5.88
C ALA A 452 -23.29 -23.71 5.30
N PRO A 453 -24.51 -24.27 5.25
CA PRO A 453 -25.65 -23.58 4.62
C PRO A 453 -26.22 -22.38 5.38
N GLN A 454 -25.93 -22.20 6.67
CA GLN A 454 -26.54 -21.16 7.50
C GLN A 454 -25.60 -20.01 7.90
N LEU A 455 -24.31 -20.14 7.61
CA LEU A 455 -23.26 -19.18 8.00
C LEU A 455 -22.54 -18.53 6.81
N LEU A 456 -22.94 -18.91 5.58
CA LEU A 456 -22.48 -18.36 4.32
C LEU A 456 -23.48 -17.29 3.86
N ASP A 457 -23.30 -16.06 4.30
CA ASP A 457 -23.16 -14.97 3.34
C ASP A 457 -22.39 -13.78 3.91
N ASP A 458 -21.60 -13.20 3.02
CA ASP A 458 -20.97 -11.89 3.02
C ASP A 458 -19.64 -11.70 3.79
N THR A 459 -18.56 -11.64 2.99
CA THR A 459 -17.62 -10.52 3.10
C THR A 459 -18.43 -9.25 3.38
N ILE A 460 -18.21 -8.63 4.55
CA ILE A 460 -19.02 -7.49 4.99
C ILE A 460 -18.90 -6.37 3.95
N ASP A 461 -19.94 -6.19 3.15
CA ASP A 461 -19.95 -5.19 2.10
C ASP A 461 -20.44 -3.88 2.71
N PHE A 462 -19.54 -2.92 2.86
CA PHE A 462 -19.89 -1.58 3.34
C PHE A 462 -20.37 -0.65 2.23
N ARG A 463 -20.43 -1.13 0.96
CA ARG A 463 -20.87 -0.29 -0.16
C ARG A 463 -22.29 0.22 0.06
N ILE A 464 -22.45 1.52 -0.19
CA ILE A 464 -23.77 2.15 -0.26
C ILE A 464 -24.45 1.60 -1.52
N PRO A 465 -25.67 1.05 -1.42
CA PRO A 465 -26.40 0.56 -2.59
C PRO A 465 -26.55 1.65 -3.65
N GLU A 466 -26.13 1.37 -4.89
CA GLU A 466 -26.35 2.26 -6.03
C GLU A 466 -27.81 2.22 -6.50
N ILE A 467 -28.25 3.29 -7.17
CA ILE A 467 -29.55 3.29 -7.86
C ILE A 467 -29.41 2.37 -9.07
N VAL A 468 -29.84 1.12 -8.92
CA VAL A 468 -29.91 0.18 -10.05
C VAL A 468 -31.22 0.45 -10.81
N ASP A 469 -31.16 0.85 -12.08
CA ASP A 469 -32.34 1.21 -12.88
C ASP A 469 -33.28 0.04 -13.21
N THR A 470 -32.90 -1.20 -12.89
CA THR A 470 -33.72 -2.39 -13.13
C THR A 470 -34.48 -2.84 -11.88
N ILE A 471 -35.64 -2.24 -11.65
CA ILE A 471 -36.77 -2.95 -11.04
C ILE A 471 -37.98 -2.71 -11.94
N GLU A 472 -38.06 -3.51 -13.00
CA GLU A 472 -39.34 -3.85 -13.63
C GLU A 472 -40.12 -4.61 -12.56
N HIS A 473 -41.05 -3.95 -11.85
CA HIS A 473 -42.24 -4.49 -11.17
C HIS A 473 -42.68 -3.54 -10.03
N PRO A 474 -43.72 -2.71 -10.25
CA PRO A 474 -44.21 -1.72 -9.27
C PRO A 474 -44.91 -2.31 -8.02
N ASP A 475 -45.21 -3.61 -8.00
CA ASP A 475 -46.18 -4.18 -7.05
C ASP A 475 -45.57 -4.84 -5.81
N LEU A 476 -44.25 -4.82 -5.64
CA LEU A 476 -43.60 -5.31 -4.42
C LEU A 476 -42.93 -4.14 -3.71
N THR A 477 -43.69 -3.43 -2.88
CA THR A 477 -43.06 -2.58 -1.85
C THR A 477 -42.27 -3.51 -0.94
N PRO A 478 -40.93 -3.49 -0.96
CA PRO A 478 -40.17 -4.48 -0.21
C PRO A 478 -40.28 -4.07 1.26
N THR A 479 -41.01 -4.87 2.03
CA THR A 479 -41.17 -4.65 3.46
C THR A 479 -39.89 -5.10 4.17
N LEU A 480 -39.43 -4.29 5.12
CA LEU A 480 -38.32 -4.67 5.99
C LEU A 480 -38.68 -5.93 6.74
N ASN A 481 -37.90 -6.99 6.54
CA ASN A 481 -37.99 -8.19 7.36
C ASN A 481 -37.81 -7.77 8.84
N THR A 482 -38.75 -8.15 9.70
CA THR A 482 -38.73 -7.85 11.14
C THR A 482 -37.46 -8.35 11.83
N GLN A 483 -36.81 -9.39 11.29
CA GLN A 483 -35.54 -9.93 11.79
C GLN A 483 -34.29 -9.11 11.39
N ALA A 484 -34.42 -8.16 10.45
CA ALA A 484 -33.38 -7.23 10.02
C ALA A 484 -33.60 -5.81 10.58
N SER A 485 -34.48 -5.68 11.58
CA SER A 485 -34.78 -4.39 12.20
C SER A 485 -33.77 -4.05 13.29
N LEU A 486 -33.21 -2.84 13.24
CA LEU A 486 -32.37 -2.27 14.30
C LEU A 486 -33.18 -1.56 15.39
N VAL A 487 -34.49 -1.39 15.20
CA VAL A 487 -35.40 -0.73 16.15
C VAL A 487 -35.40 -1.36 17.55
N PRO A 488 -35.33 -2.70 17.72
CA PRO A 488 -35.25 -3.33 19.05
C PRO A 488 -34.03 -2.91 19.86
N PHE A 489 -32.95 -2.48 19.21
CA PHE A 489 -31.72 -2.00 19.85
C PHE A 489 -31.73 -0.49 20.09
N GLY A 490 -32.89 0.17 19.95
CA GLY A 490 -33.03 1.61 20.12
C GLY A 490 -32.59 2.44 18.92
N TYR A 491 -32.18 1.81 17.81
CA TYR A 491 -31.76 2.53 16.61
C TYR A 491 -32.95 3.15 15.88
N LYS A 492 -32.98 4.49 15.85
CA LYS A 492 -33.94 5.31 15.11
C LYS A 492 -33.19 6.48 14.47
N VAL A 493 -33.72 7.08 13.41
CA VAL A 493 -33.16 8.33 12.85
C VAL A 493 -33.84 9.55 13.45
N LYS A 494 -35.17 9.51 13.52
CA LYS A 494 -35.98 10.59 14.07
C LYS A 494 -35.83 10.62 15.59
N SER A 495 -35.60 11.82 16.13
CA SER A 495 -35.56 12.09 17.57
C SER A 495 -34.42 11.43 18.34
N THR A 496 -33.30 11.12 17.67
CA THR A 496 -32.08 10.57 18.28
C THR A 496 -30.84 11.32 17.78
N THR A 497 -29.88 11.57 18.66
CA THR A 497 -28.59 12.18 18.30
C THR A 497 -27.70 11.17 17.55
N GLU A 498 -26.67 11.66 16.85
CA GLU A 498 -25.67 10.76 16.22
C GLU A 498 -25.02 9.82 17.25
N GLN A 499 -24.72 10.33 18.45
CA GLN A 499 -24.14 9.50 19.50
C GLN A 499 -25.10 8.40 19.95
N GLN A 500 -26.37 8.70 20.16
CA GLN A 500 -27.38 7.69 20.54
C GLN A 500 -27.56 6.62 19.46
N ARG A 501 -27.54 7.01 18.18
CA ARG A 501 -27.55 6.07 17.06
C ARG A 501 -26.32 5.18 17.06
N TRP A 502 -25.16 5.77 17.30
CA TRP A 502 -23.90 5.03 17.38
C TRP A 502 -23.91 4.02 18.53
N ASP A 503 -24.35 4.42 19.72
CA ASP A 503 -24.46 3.55 20.89
C ASP A 503 -25.43 2.38 20.61
N ALA A 504 -26.56 2.66 19.97
CA ALA A 504 -27.52 1.64 19.53
C ALA A 504 -26.93 0.67 18.49
N LEU A 505 -26.09 1.16 17.56
CA LEU A 505 -25.37 0.32 16.61
C LEU A 505 -24.33 -0.55 17.32
N GLN A 506 -23.57 -0.01 18.26
CA GLN A 506 -22.62 -0.79 19.06
C GLN A 506 -23.34 -1.91 19.84
N GLN A 507 -24.49 -1.58 20.44
CA GLN A 507 -25.34 -2.57 21.10
C GLN A 507 -25.86 -3.63 20.12
N ALA A 508 -26.34 -3.23 18.94
CA ALA A 508 -26.78 -4.16 17.91
C ALA A 508 -25.62 -5.06 17.41
N ILE A 509 -24.42 -4.52 17.25
CA ILE A 509 -23.24 -5.29 16.83
C ILE A 509 -22.90 -6.35 17.88
N SER A 510 -22.98 -6.01 19.17
CA SER A 510 -22.72 -6.98 20.24
C SER A 510 -23.76 -8.10 20.32
N GLU A 511 -25.01 -7.84 19.92
CA GLU A 511 -26.11 -8.79 20.04
C GLU A 511 -26.31 -9.64 18.77
N VAL A 512 -26.21 -9.03 17.58
CA VAL A 512 -26.54 -9.68 16.29
C VAL A 512 -25.42 -9.69 15.25
N GLY A 513 -24.26 -9.11 15.57
CA GLY A 513 -23.07 -9.14 14.74
C GLY A 513 -22.99 -8.05 13.65
N LEU A 514 -21.77 -7.67 13.29
CA LEU A 514 -21.49 -6.56 12.36
C LEU A 514 -22.08 -6.76 10.98
N ALA A 515 -21.94 -7.95 10.39
CA ALA A 515 -22.45 -8.26 9.05
C ALA A 515 -23.97 -8.00 8.95
N ARG A 516 -24.72 -8.39 9.99
CA ARG A 516 -26.17 -8.22 10.03
C ARG A 516 -26.58 -6.76 10.23
N VAL A 517 -25.81 -6.01 11.03
CA VAL A 517 -26.02 -4.56 11.21
C VAL A 517 -25.76 -3.81 9.89
N VAL A 518 -24.68 -4.15 9.19
CA VAL A 518 -24.35 -3.60 7.86
C VAL A 518 -25.45 -3.90 6.85
N SER A 519 -25.86 -5.17 6.74
CA SER A 519 -26.95 -5.60 5.85
C SER A 519 -28.28 -4.89 6.16
N SER A 520 -28.56 -4.64 7.45
CA SER A 520 -29.76 -3.91 7.88
C SER A 520 -29.73 -2.44 7.45
N LEU A 521 -28.58 -1.76 7.60
CA LEU A 521 -28.40 -0.38 7.13
C LEU A 521 -28.47 -0.27 5.61
N GLN A 522 -27.82 -1.18 4.89
CA GLN A 522 -27.92 -1.23 3.43
C GLN A 522 -29.36 -1.47 2.98
N SER A 523 -30.10 -2.33 3.68
CA SER A 523 -31.52 -2.55 3.42
C SER A 523 -32.34 -1.28 3.65
N TYR A 524 -32.11 -0.54 4.75
CA TYR A 524 -32.77 0.75 5.00
C TYR A 524 -32.51 1.75 3.87
N ILE A 525 -31.26 1.88 3.45
CA ILE A 525 -30.86 2.75 2.33
C ILE A 525 -31.58 2.32 1.06
N ARG A 526 -31.44 1.05 0.65
CA ARG A 526 -32.01 0.52 -0.60
C ARG A 526 -33.52 0.74 -0.70
N LEU A 527 -34.25 0.57 0.39
CA LEU A 527 -35.71 0.71 0.42
C LEU A 527 -36.21 2.14 0.25
N ARG A 528 -35.40 3.13 0.63
CA ARG A 528 -35.83 4.54 0.72
C ARG A 528 -34.98 5.49 -0.10
N LEU A 529 -33.95 5.01 -0.80
CA LEU A 529 -33.01 5.80 -1.60
C LEU A 529 -33.72 6.67 -2.65
N ARG A 530 -34.87 6.20 -3.18
CA ARG A 530 -35.67 6.89 -4.20
C ARG A 530 -36.76 7.80 -3.63
N ASP A 531 -36.98 7.80 -2.31
CA ASP A 531 -38.07 8.53 -1.67
C ASP A 531 -37.57 9.89 -1.14
N PRO A 532 -38.02 11.02 -1.72
CA PRO A 532 -37.58 12.35 -1.31
C PRO A 532 -37.86 12.66 0.16
N GLU A 533 -38.90 12.07 0.75
CA GLU A 533 -39.24 12.31 2.17
C GLU A 533 -38.21 11.70 3.13
N TYR A 534 -37.44 10.72 2.65
CA TYR A 534 -36.47 9.98 3.46
C TYR A 534 -35.03 10.38 3.15
N THR A 535 -34.77 11.40 2.33
CA THR A 535 -33.41 11.84 1.96
C THR A 535 -32.53 12.08 3.20
N ALA A 536 -33.06 12.73 4.23
CA ALA A 536 -32.33 12.96 5.48
C ALA A 536 -32.03 11.66 6.25
N SER A 537 -32.94 10.68 6.19
CA SER A 537 -32.73 9.37 6.84
C SER A 537 -31.72 8.51 6.10
N VAL A 538 -31.78 8.51 4.77
CA VAL A 538 -30.81 7.85 3.90
C VAL A 538 -29.40 8.42 4.13
N ALA A 539 -29.26 9.75 4.22
CA ALA A 539 -27.97 10.37 4.54
C ALA A 539 -27.42 9.92 5.90
N ALA A 540 -28.28 9.84 6.92
CA ALA A 540 -27.89 9.36 8.25
C ALA A 540 -27.47 7.88 8.24
N TRP A 541 -28.21 7.00 7.56
CA TRP A 541 -27.84 5.58 7.42
C TRP A 541 -26.53 5.39 6.67
N SER A 542 -26.32 6.13 5.58
CA SER A 542 -25.07 6.10 4.82
C SER A 542 -23.88 6.60 5.63
N GLN A 543 -24.07 7.65 6.43
CA GLN A 543 -23.04 8.15 7.35
C GLN A 543 -22.70 7.12 8.42
N ASP A 544 -23.72 6.51 9.03
CA ASP A 544 -23.54 5.50 10.07
C ASP A 544 -22.84 4.23 9.49
N LEU A 545 -23.19 3.82 8.27
CA LEU A 545 -22.54 2.73 7.55
C LEU A 545 -21.05 3.02 7.27
N GLY A 546 -20.74 4.23 6.78
CA GLY A 546 -19.34 4.65 6.58
C GLY A 546 -18.55 4.79 7.88
N LYS A 547 -19.22 5.14 8.99
CA LYS A 547 -18.61 5.15 10.32
C LYS A 547 -18.31 3.74 10.82
N LEU A 548 -19.19 2.77 10.56
CA LEU A 548 -18.95 1.35 10.86
C LEU A 548 -17.81 0.77 10.03
N GLU A 549 -17.75 1.08 8.74
CA GLU A 549 -16.65 0.70 7.83
C GLU A 549 -15.31 1.19 8.39
N LYS A 550 -15.26 2.48 8.72
CA LYS A 550 -14.07 3.09 9.31
C LYS A 550 -13.68 2.41 10.63
N ALA A 551 -14.62 2.24 11.55
CA ALA A 551 -14.36 1.60 12.84
C ALA A 551 -13.91 0.13 12.69
N PHE A 552 -14.41 -0.57 11.67
CA PHE A 552 -14.00 -1.93 11.34
C PHE A 552 -12.55 -1.99 10.86
N TYR A 553 -12.17 -1.17 9.90
CA TYR A 553 -10.79 -1.16 9.37
C TYR A 553 -9.77 -0.58 10.36
N GLU A 554 -10.19 0.32 11.24
CA GLU A 554 -9.35 0.85 12.33
C GLU A 554 -9.25 -0.10 13.53
N GLY A 555 -10.06 -1.16 13.56
CA GLY A 555 -10.09 -2.13 14.66
C GLY A 555 -10.69 -1.57 15.95
N THR A 556 -11.42 -0.46 15.90
CA THR A 556 -11.99 0.25 17.06
C THR A 556 -13.42 -0.19 17.41
N LEU A 557 -13.95 -1.19 16.69
CA LEU A 557 -15.25 -1.81 17.01
C LEU A 557 -15.19 -2.55 18.34
N GLY A 558 -16.00 -2.11 19.31
CA GLY A 558 -16.13 -2.73 20.63
C GLY A 558 -15.14 -2.28 21.71
N ASP A 559 -14.19 -1.38 21.39
CA ASP A 559 -13.13 -0.93 22.31
C ASP A 559 -13.51 0.27 23.20
N MET A 560 -14.81 0.51 23.44
CA MET A 560 -15.25 1.57 24.36
C MET A 560 -16.13 1.00 25.48
N ARG A 561 -15.49 0.42 26.49
CA ARG A 561 -15.99 0.41 27.87
C ARG A 561 -14.87 0.76 28.84
#